data_AF-A0A968B5E1-F1
#
_entry.id   AF-A0A968B5E1-F1
#
_cell.length_a   1.000
_cell.length_b   1.000
_cell.length_c   1.000
_cell.angle_alpha   90.00
_cell.angle_beta   90.00
_cell.angle_gamma   90.00
#
_symmetry.space_group_name_H-M   'P 1'
#
loop_
_entity.id
_entity.type
_entity.pdbx_description
1 polymer ?
#
loop_
_entity_poly.entity_id
_entity_poly.type
_entity_poly.pdbx_seq_one_letter_code
_entity_poly.pdbx_strand_id
1 'polypeptide(L)'
;MRPKMILFYLLAVLLGGCVLSLHPLYEESDLIFEKKLLGTWAKSGSKETWQFERGKGENYYKMILTDEKGKKGYFDVGLGKINDIMFLNVFPQEPELKEIDYYKFHILRAHSFIRIEQIEPTLVMRLMNPDKTKEMLKNDPNLIKYEIVQDRIVLTASTEELQKFMKAHANDEGLFSKPGELKRVQTKDPNALGL
;
A
#
# COMPACT_ATOMS: atom_id res chain seq x y z
N MET A 1 6.41 41.77 -12.00
CA MET A 1 7.00 40.41 -12.11
C MET A 1 6.68 39.67 -10.80
N ARG A 2 5.83 38.64 -10.84
CA ARG A 2 5.40 37.88 -9.64
C ARG A 2 6.16 36.54 -9.65
N PRO A 3 6.84 36.13 -8.56
CA PRO A 3 7.64 34.92 -8.59
C PRO A 3 6.71 33.70 -8.60
N LYS A 4 6.74 32.95 -9.71
CA LYS A 4 6.26 31.57 -9.78
C LYS A 4 7.24 30.71 -8.98
N MET A 5 7.04 30.61 -7.66
CA MET A 5 7.87 29.79 -6.75
C MET A 5 6.99 28.87 -5.91
N ILE A 6 6.14 28.07 -6.56
CA ILE A 6 5.44 26.95 -5.92
C ILE A 6 5.32 25.82 -6.94
N LEU A 7 6.41 25.10 -7.21
CA LEU A 7 6.32 23.83 -7.97
C LEU A 7 7.48 22.84 -7.72
N PHE A 8 8.03 22.76 -6.49
CA PHE A 8 9.12 21.80 -6.23
C PHE A 8 8.98 20.92 -4.97
N TYR A 9 7.87 20.99 -4.24
CA TYR A 9 7.68 20.17 -3.03
C TYR A 9 6.90 18.86 -3.23
N LEU A 10 6.46 18.54 -4.44
CA LEU A 10 5.72 17.31 -4.73
C LEU A 10 6.58 16.17 -5.31
N LEU A 11 7.85 16.43 -5.65
CA LEU A 11 8.73 15.41 -6.24
C LEU A 11 9.64 14.70 -5.20
N ALA A 12 9.80 15.27 -4.00
CA ALA A 12 10.69 14.72 -2.98
C ALA A 12 10.13 13.48 -2.26
N VAL A 13 8.81 13.26 -2.31
CA VAL A 13 8.16 12.12 -1.61
C VAL A 13 8.45 10.78 -2.29
N LEU A 14 8.81 10.77 -3.57
CA LEU A 14 9.12 9.54 -4.32
C LEU A 14 10.57 9.06 -4.13
N LEU A 15 11.45 9.88 -3.54
CA LEU A 15 12.83 9.48 -3.25
C LEU A 15 12.99 8.85 -1.85
N GLY A 16 11.97 8.93 -0.99
CA GLY A 16 12.03 8.43 0.39
C GLY A 16 11.99 6.90 0.53
N GLY A 17 11.76 6.15 -0.55
CA GLY A 17 11.58 4.69 -0.49
C GLY A 17 10.25 4.26 0.16
N CYS A 18 9.90 2.98 0.05
CA CYS A 18 8.80 2.38 0.80
C CYS A 18 9.37 1.68 2.03
N VAL A 19 8.62 1.67 3.13
CA VAL A 19 8.88 0.71 4.21
C VAL A 19 8.35 -0.64 3.75
N LEU A 20 9.25 -1.61 3.58
CA LEU A 20 8.92 -2.97 3.18
C LEU A 20 9.01 -3.91 4.37
N SER A 21 8.37 -5.06 4.28
CA SER A 21 8.44 -6.13 5.28
C SER A 21 8.66 -7.48 4.62
N LEU A 22 9.52 -8.32 5.20
CA LEU A 22 9.70 -9.70 4.74
C LEU A 22 8.53 -10.61 5.15
N HIS A 23 7.87 -10.28 6.26
CA HIS A 23 6.73 -11.03 6.78
C HIS A 23 5.42 -10.27 6.56
N PRO A 24 4.29 -10.98 6.39
CA PRO A 24 2.98 -10.34 6.29
C PRO A 24 2.59 -9.67 7.60
N LEU A 25 1.62 -8.76 7.54
CA LEU A 25 1.03 -8.16 8.73
C LEU A 25 0.02 -9.07 9.42
N TYR A 26 -0.47 -10.10 8.72
CA TYR A 26 -1.59 -10.94 9.12
C TYR A 26 -1.32 -12.39 8.79
N GLU A 27 -1.82 -13.28 9.65
CA GLU A 27 -2.12 -14.66 9.28
C GLU A 27 -3.49 -14.71 8.58
N GLU A 28 -3.80 -15.81 7.88
CA GLU A 28 -5.08 -15.94 7.16
C GLU A 28 -6.31 -15.76 8.07
N SER A 29 -6.21 -16.20 9.33
CA SER A 29 -7.29 -16.08 10.33
C SER A 29 -7.57 -14.63 10.76
N ASP A 30 -6.63 -13.71 10.54
CA ASP A 30 -6.76 -12.31 10.95
C ASP A 30 -7.48 -11.47 9.87
N LEU A 31 -7.65 -12.03 8.67
CA LEU A 31 -8.17 -11.32 7.51
C LEU A 31 -9.68 -11.15 7.58
N ILE A 32 -10.13 -9.97 7.19
CA ILE A 32 -11.54 -9.62 7.01
C ILE A 32 -11.81 -9.26 5.55
N PHE A 33 -13.07 -9.42 5.14
CA PHE A 33 -13.50 -9.06 3.79
C PHE A 33 -14.58 -7.97 3.80
N GLU A 34 -14.22 -6.81 3.28
CA GLU A 34 -15.11 -5.68 3.04
C GLU A 34 -15.50 -5.60 1.56
N LYS A 35 -16.75 -5.98 1.23
CA LYS A 35 -17.29 -5.89 -0.14
C LYS A 35 -17.20 -4.48 -0.72
N LYS A 36 -17.26 -3.45 0.14
CA LYS A 36 -17.18 -2.04 -0.25
C LYS A 36 -15.84 -1.68 -0.89
N LEU A 37 -14.76 -2.41 -0.59
CA LEU A 37 -13.45 -2.14 -1.18
C LEU A 37 -13.39 -2.49 -2.67
N LEU A 38 -14.22 -3.45 -3.13
CA LEU A 38 -14.25 -3.91 -4.52
C LEU A 38 -14.57 -2.76 -5.49
N GLY A 39 -14.02 -2.87 -6.70
CA GLY A 39 -14.21 -1.90 -7.78
C GLY A 39 -12.96 -1.05 -8.02
N THR A 40 -13.11 -0.05 -8.90
CA THR A 40 -12.01 0.81 -9.33
C THR A 40 -12.07 2.16 -8.65
N TRP A 41 -10.94 2.60 -8.12
CA TRP A 41 -10.77 3.86 -7.40
C TRP A 41 -9.71 4.71 -8.09
N ALA A 42 -9.93 6.01 -8.16
CA ALA A 42 -8.99 6.95 -8.77
C ALA A 42 -9.06 8.31 -8.11
N LYS A 43 -7.95 9.05 -8.14
CA LYS A 43 -7.96 10.47 -7.82
C LYS A 43 -8.63 11.22 -8.97
N SER A 44 -9.43 12.23 -8.65
CA SER A 44 -10.10 13.04 -9.68
C SER A 44 -9.08 13.64 -10.66
N GLY A 45 -9.24 13.37 -11.96
CA GLY A 45 -8.36 13.87 -13.01
C GLY A 45 -7.05 13.11 -13.20
N SER A 46 -6.79 12.04 -12.44
CA SER A 46 -5.64 11.15 -12.62
C SER A 46 -6.02 9.96 -13.51
N LYS A 47 -5.05 9.44 -14.27
CA LYS A 47 -5.19 8.16 -14.98
C LYS A 47 -4.75 6.97 -14.13
N GLU A 48 -4.12 7.23 -12.99
CA GLU A 48 -3.77 6.20 -12.02
C GLU A 48 -5.05 5.59 -11.42
N THR A 49 -5.12 4.27 -11.40
CA THR A 49 -6.28 3.57 -10.83
C THR A 49 -5.86 2.43 -9.91
N TRP A 50 -6.63 2.28 -8.83
CA TRP A 50 -6.54 1.20 -7.86
C TRP A 50 -7.80 0.35 -8.00
N GLN A 51 -7.68 -0.81 -8.63
CA GLN A 51 -8.80 -1.73 -8.83
C GLN A 51 -8.69 -2.92 -7.89
N PHE A 52 -9.76 -3.18 -7.12
CA PHE A 52 -9.86 -4.33 -6.23
C PHE A 52 -10.89 -5.33 -6.76
N GLU A 53 -10.43 -6.54 -6.99
CA GLU A 53 -11.24 -7.71 -7.35
C GLU A 53 -11.18 -8.75 -6.25
N ARG A 54 -12.07 -9.75 -6.28
CA ARG A 54 -11.90 -10.92 -5.42
C ARG A 54 -10.59 -11.63 -5.76
N GLY A 55 -9.79 -11.90 -4.72
CA GLY A 55 -8.52 -12.60 -4.84
C GLY A 55 -8.68 -14.11 -4.78
N LYS A 56 -7.54 -14.81 -4.69
CA LYS A 56 -7.50 -16.24 -4.40
C LYS A 56 -7.59 -16.42 -2.87
N GLY A 57 -8.60 -17.13 -2.40
CA GLY A 57 -8.91 -17.27 -0.97
C GLY A 57 -10.12 -16.43 -0.54
N GLU A 58 -10.72 -16.77 0.59
CA GLU A 58 -12.01 -16.20 1.02
C GLU A 58 -11.92 -14.69 1.30
N ASN A 59 -10.87 -14.27 2.00
CA ASN A 59 -10.68 -12.90 2.51
C ASN A 59 -9.55 -12.13 1.81
N TYR A 60 -9.22 -12.52 0.57
CA TYR A 60 -8.20 -11.86 -0.22
C TYR A 60 -8.79 -11.05 -1.37
N TYR A 61 -8.04 -10.02 -1.77
CA TYR A 61 -8.28 -9.22 -2.95
C TYR A 61 -7.14 -9.40 -3.94
N LYS A 62 -7.48 -9.37 -5.23
CA LYS A 62 -6.51 -9.05 -6.27
C LYS A 62 -6.57 -7.55 -6.48
N MET A 63 -5.45 -6.87 -6.29
CA MET A 63 -5.33 -5.45 -6.57
C MET A 63 -4.57 -5.23 -7.88
N ILE A 64 -5.12 -4.41 -8.76
CA ILE A 64 -4.50 -4.00 -10.01
C ILE A 64 -4.25 -2.50 -9.90
N LEU A 65 -2.97 -2.13 -9.83
CA LEU A 65 -2.53 -0.73 -9.85
C LEU A 65 -2.18 -0.37 -11.30
N THR A 66 -2.86 0.60 -11.89
CA THR A 66 -2.51 1.14 -13.20
C THR A 66 -1.84 2.49 -13.02
N ASP A 67 -0.64 2.69 -13.56
CA ASP A 67 0.08 3.98 -13.48
C ASP A 67 -0.45 5.00 -14.52
N GLU A 68 0.04 6.25 -14.46
CA GLU A 68 -0.32 7.32 -15.40
C GLU A 68 -0.04 7.00 -16.87
N LYS A 69 0.85 6.03 -17.15
CA LYS A 69 1.20 5.56 -18.50
C LYS A 69 0.38 4.34 -18.93
N GLY A 70 -0.54 3.87 -18.09
CA GLY A 70 -1.37 2.69 -18.35
C GLY A 70 -0.68 1.36 -18.05
N LYS A 71 0.53 1.35 -17.45
CA LYS A 71 1.20 0.11 -17.05
C LYS A 71 0.54 -0.44 -15.80
N LYS A 72 0.43 -1.77 -15.71
CA LYS A 72 -0.25 -2.45 -14.61
C LYS A 72 0.73 -3.19 -13.71
N GLY A 73 0.53 -3.06 -12.40
CA GLY A 73 1.08 -3.95 -11.37
C GLY A 73 -0.04 -4.77 -10.74
N TYR A 74 0.26 -6.00 -10.35
CA TYR A 74 -0.70 -6.94 -9.78
C TYR A 74 -0.24 -7.37 -8.39
N PHE A 75 -1.17 -7.38 -7.44
CA PHE A 75 -0.87 -7.62 -6.03
C PHE A 75 -1.93 -8.52 -5.41
N ASP A 76 -1.50 -9.41 -4.53
CA ASP A 76 -2.36 -10.07 -3.56
C ASP A 76 -2.47 -9.16 -2.34
N VAL A 77 -3.70 -8.88 -1.93
CA VAL A 77 -3.99 -7.92 -0.86
C VAL A 77 -4.88 -8.57 0.18
N GLY A 78 -4.42 -8.57 1.43
CA GLY A 78 -5.22 -8.91 2.61
C GLY A 78 -5.66 -7.63 3.33
N LEU A 79 -6.89 -7.61 3.85
CA LEU A 79 -7.38 -6.55 4.74
C LEU A 79 -7.56 -7.13 6.13
N GLY A 80 -7.07 -6.46 7.15
CA GLY A 80 -7.25 -6.85 8.55
C GLY A 80 -7.43 -5.64 9.45
N LYS A 81 -7.69 -5.90 10.73
CA LYS A 81 -7.81 -4.88 11.78
C LYS A 81 -6.83 -5.14 12.90
N ILE A 82 -6.14 -4.09 13.35
CA ILE A 82 -5.35 -4.10 14.58
C ILE A 82 -5.94 -3.00 15.47
N ASN A 83 -6.52 -3.40 16.60
CA ASN A 83 -7.51 -2.60 17.31
C ASN A 83 -8.65 -2.17 16.35
N ASP A 84 -9.02 -0.90 16.33
CA ASP A 84 -10.05 -0.36 15.42
C ASP A 84 -9.49 0.22 14.11
N ILE A 85 -8.19 0.01 13.83
CA ILE A 85 -7.53 0.53 12.63
C ILE A 85 -7.43 -0.56 11.57
N MET A 86 -7.90 -0.25 10.36
CA MET A 86 -7.78 -1.15 9.21
C MET A 86 -6.45 -0.96 8.49
N PHE A 87 -5.82 -2.06 8.10
CA PHE A 87 -4.65 -2.03 7.23
C PHE A 87 -4.78 -3.02 6.09
N LEU A 88 -4.33 -2.60 4.91
CA LEU A 88 -4.02 -3.51 3.81
C LEU A 88 -2.59 -4.03 3.98
N ASN A 89 -2.42 -5.34 3.89
CA ASN A 89 -1.16 -5.98 3.56
C ASN A 89 -1.11 -6.16 2.04
N VAL A 90 -0.20 -5.45 1.38
CA VAL A 90 0.00 -5.51 -0.07
C VAL A 90 1.24 -6.34 -0.40
N PHE A 91 1.08 -7.36 -1.23
CA PHE A 91 2.17 -8.23 -1.68
C PHE A 91 2.14 -8.36 -3.21
N PRO A 92 3.22 -8.04 -3.95
CA PRO A 92 3.20 -8.13 -5.40
C PRO A 92 3.03 -9.59 -5.83
N GLN A 93 2.23 -9.83 -6.87
CA GLN A 93 2.16 -11.14 -7.51
C GLN A 93 3.49 -11.45 -8.21
N GLU A 94 3.75 -12.73 -8.47
CA GLU A 94 4.95 -13.15 -9.20
C GLU A 94 5.00 -12.41 -10.55
N PRO A 95 6.07 -11.66 -10.84
CA PRO A 95 6.15 -10.90 -12.08
C PRO A 95 6.33 -11.84 -13.28
N GLU A 96 5.64 -11.54 -14.38
CA GLU A 96 5.87 -12.21 -15.66
C GLU A 96 7.16 -11.70 -16.30
N LEU A 97 8.27 -12.35 -15.95
CA LEU A 97 9.61 -12.02 -16.43
C LEU A 97 10.04 -12.94 -17.57
N LYS A 98 10.76 -12.36 -18.55
CA LYS A 98 11.28 -13.09 -19.73
C LYS A 98 12.60 -13.79 -19.44
N GLU A 99 13.26 -13.43 -18.36
CA GLU A 99 14.55 -13.92 -17.92
C GLU A 99 14.49 -15.41 -17.52
N ILE A 100 15.66 -16.03 -17.39
CA ILE A 100 15.77 -17.45 -16.99
C ILE A 100 15.35 -17.67 -15.53
N ASP A 101 14.96 -18.89 -15.17
CA ASP A 101 14.43 -19.19 -13.84
C ASP A 101 15.45 -18.98 -12.72
N TYR A 102 16.75 -19.18 -12.98
CA TYR A 102 17.80 -18.85 -12.02
C TYR A 102 17.78 -17.36 -11.67
N TYR A 103 17.54 -16.48 -12.63
CA TYR A 103 17.41 -15.04 -12.36
C TYR A 103 16.15 -14.75 -11.53
N LYS A 104 15.00 -15.33 -11.92
CA LYS A 104 13.73 -15.16 -11.20
C LYS A 104 13.83 -15.60 -9.73
N PHE A 105 14.58 -16.67 -9.46
CA PHE A 105 14.82 -17.17 -8.10
C PHE A 105 15.52 -16.14 -7.18
N HIS A 106 16.28 -15.20 -7.72
CA HIS A 106 16.93 -14.14 -6.93
C HIS A 106 16.00 -12.96 -6.62
N ILE A 107 14.76 -12.98 -7.10
CA ILE A 107 13.81 -11.90 -6.88
C ILE A 107 13.02 -12.20 -5.61
N LEU A 108 13.44 -11.57 -4.52
CA LEU A 108 12.69 -11.59 -3.27
C LEU A 108 11.62 -10.50 -3.28
N ARG A 109 10.36 -10.92 -3.24
CA ARG A 109 9.20 -10.04 -3.08
C ARG A 109 9.01 -9.67 -1.61
N ALA A 110 8.46 -8.50 -1.35
CA ALA A 110 8.25 -8.00 0.01
C ALA A 110 6.85 -7.38 0.17
N HIS A 111 6.39 -7.37 1.41
CA HIS A 111 5.12 -6.81 1.84
C HIS A 111 5.23 -5.30 2.07
N SER A 112 4.11 -4.60 1.94
CA SER A 112 3.97 -3.22 2.39
C SER A 112 2.59 -3.00 3.00
N PHE A 113 2.48 -2.04 3.91
CA PHE A 113 1.26 -1.82 4.69
C PHE A 113 0.66 -0.45 4.42
N ILE A 114 -0.66 -0.42 4.24
CA ILE A 114 -1.43 0.80 3.98
C ILE A 114 -2.52 0.91 5.03
N ARG A 115 -2.55 2.01 5.77
CA ARG A 115 -3.64 2.31 6.71
C ARG A 115 -4.87 2.77 5.92
N ILE A 116 -6.04 2.22 6.25
CA ILE A 116 -7.34 2.60 5.68
C ILE A 116 -8.14 3.33 6.74
N GLU A 117 -8.44 4.61 6.50
CA GLU A 117 -9.29 5.40 7.40
C GLU A 117 -10.77 5.27 7.06
N GLN A 118 -11.07 5.11 5.77
CA GLN A 118 -12.43 5.03 5.25
C GLN A 118 -12.41 4.33 3.90
N ILE A 119 -13.47 3.57 3.59
CA ILE A 119 -13.67 2.98 2.25
C ILE A 119 -14.72 3.77 1.45
N GLU A 120 -15.85 4.14 2.07
CA GLU A 120 -16.93 4.90 1.43
C GLU A 120 -17.31 6.13 2.25
N PRO A 121 -17.73 7.24 1.60
CA PRO A 121 -17.94 7.42 0.15
C PRO A 121 -16.65 7.61 -0.66
N THR A 122 -15.53 7.87 0.01
CA THR A 122 -14.20 7.97 -0.58
C THR A 122 -13.25 6.99 0.11
N LEU A 123 -12.40 6.34 -0.68
CA LEU A 123 -11.34 5.48 -0.15
C LEU A 123 -10.20 6.39 0.32
N VAL A 124 -9.99 6.41 1.64
CA VAL A 124 -8.99 7.24 2.31
C VAL A 124 -7.87 6.34 2.81
N MET A 125 -6.70 6.49 2.20
CA MET A 125 -5.52 5.65 2.45
C MET A 125 -4.35 6.48 2.96
N ARG A 126 -3.49 5.86 3.77
CA ARG A 126 -2.22 6.43 4.19
C ARG A 126 -1.11 5.41 4.07
N LEU A 127 -0.02 5.81 3.44
CA LEU A 127 1.17 4.99 3.27
C LEU A 127 2.07 5.16 4.49
N MET A 128 2.82 4.12 4.86
CA MET A 128 3.88 4.27 5.86
C MET A 128 4.90 5.30 5.39
N ASN A 129 5.31 6.18 6.30
CA ASN A 129 6.27 7.24 6.04
C ASN A 129 7.69 6.72 6.31
N PRO A 130 8.53 6.56 5.28
CA PRO A 130 9.88 6.03 5.44
C PRO A 130 10.77 6.95 6.28
N ASP A 131 10.64 8.28 6.14
CA ASP A 131 11.47 9.24 6.87
C ASP A 131 11.15 9.20 8.36
N LYS A 132 9.85 9.16 8.70
CA LYS A 132 9.43 9.05 10.11
C LYS A 132 9.83 7.70 10.69
N THR A 133 9.70 6.62 9.91
CA THR A 133 10.11 5.29 10.34
C THR A 133 11.62 5.26 10.61
N LYS A 134 12.43 5.85 9.73
CA LYS A 134 13.88 6.00 9.92
C LYS A 134 14.23 6.79 11.18
N GLU A 135 13.51 7.87 11.45
CA GLU A 135 13.68 8.68 12.66
C GLU A 135 13.39 7.87 13.93
N MET A 136 12.27 7.14 13.95
CA MET A 136 11.90 6.27 15.08
C MET A 136 12.95 5.20 15.34
N LEU A 137 13.43 4.53 14.28
CA LEU A 137 14.48 3.50 14.38
C LEU A 137 15.85 4.06 14.75
N LYS A 138 16.14 5.32 14.41
CA LYS A 138 17.37 6.00 14.86
C LYS A 138 17.31 6.32 16.35
N ASN A 139 16.13 6.71 16.85
CA ASN A 139 15.92 7.04 18.25
C ASN A 139 15.88 5.79 19.13
N ASP A 140 15.28 4.70 18.64
CA ASP A 140 15.30 3.38 19.26
C ASP A 140 15.58 2.28 18.21
N PRO A 141 16.86 1.86 18.06
CA PRO A 141 17.22 0.80 17.13
C PRO A 141 16.61 -0.57 17.43
N ASN A 142 16.08 -0.80 18.63
CA ASN A 142 15.46 -2.07 19.02
C ASN A 142 13.93 -2.03 18.92
N LEU A 143 13.35 -0.92 18.45
CA LEU A 143 11.91 -0.70 18.37
C LEU A 143 11.17 -1.79 17.61
N ILE A 144 11.75 -2.24 16.51
CA ILE A 144 11.29 -3.37 15.69
C ILE A 144 12.50 -3.90 14.91
N LYS A 145 12.55 -5.20 14.62
CA LYS A 145 13.62 -5.77 13.79
C LYS A 145 13.54 -5.24 12.36
N TYR A 146 14.66 -4.71 11.87
CA TYR A 146 14.78 -4.17 10.53
C TYR A 146 16.20 -4.32 10.00
N GLU A 147 16.34 -4.18 8.69
CA GLU A 147 17.61 -4.03 7.98
C GLU A 147 17.53 -2.83 7.03
N ILE A 148 18.69 -2.26 6.69
CA ILE A 148 18.81 -1.28 5.61
C ILE A 148 19.42 -1.96 4.40
N VAL A 149 18.62 -2.15 3.35
CA VAL A 149 19.04 -2.80 2.10
C VAL A 149 18.85 -1.84 0.95
N GLN A 150 19.93 -1.50 0.23
CA GLN A 150 19.88 -0.56 -0.90
C GLN A 150 19.16 0.75 -0.55
N ASP A 151 19.51 1.34 0.59
CA ASP A 151 18.92 2.57 1.16
C ASP A 151 17.43 2.48 1.54
N ARG A 152 16.85 1.28 1.59
CA ARG A 152 15.46 1.04 2.00
C ARG A 152 15.40 0.37 3.36
N ILE A 153 14.37 0.73 4.12
CA ILE A 153 14.02 0.03 5.36
C ILE A 153 13.27 -1.24 5.00
N VAL A 154 13.79 -2.38 5.44
CA VAL A 154 13.15 -3.69 5.33
C VAL A 154 12.90 -4.21 6.73
N LEU A 155 11.65 -4.25 7.16
CA LEU A 155 11.24 -4.87 8.40
C LEU A 155 11.43 -6.39 8.30
N THR A 156 12.08 -6.95 9.31
CA THR A 156 12.41 -8.39 9.40
C THR A 156 11.76 -9.05 10.62
N ALA A 157 10.95 -8.28 11.35
CA ALA A 157 10.16 -8.74 12.48
C ALA A 157 9.09 -9.75 12.06
N SER A 158 8.72 -10.66 12.97
CA SER A 158 7.64 -11.63 12.73
C SER A 158 6.28 -10.94 12.60
N THR A 159 5.28 -11.64 12.03
CA THR A 159 3.88 -11.17 11.98
C THR A 159 3.40 -10.64 13.34
N GLU A 160 3.67 -11.36 14.42
CA GLU A 160 3.27 -10.98 15.78
C GLU A 160 3.97 -9.69 16.25
N GLU A 161 5.27 -9.54 15.99
CA GLU A 161 6.03 -8.34 16.33
C GLU A 161 5.56 -7.12 15.50
N LEU A 162 5.24 -7.32 14.21
CA LEU A 162 4.67 -6.30 13.33
C LEU A 162 3.31 -5.82 13.86
N GLN A 163 2.44 -6.75 14.28
CA GLN A 163 1.15 -6.41 14.86
C GLN A 163 1.29 -5.64 16.18
N LYS A 164 2.24 -6.03 17.05
CA LYS A 164 2.57 -5.28 18.28
C LYS A 164 3.05 -3.87 17.97
N PHE A 165 3.93 -3.71 16.98
CA PHE A 165 4.40 -2.40 16.54
C PHE A 165 3.24 -1.53 16.05
N MET A 166 2.36 -2.05 15.18
CA MET A 166 1.19 -1.29 14.71
C MET A 166 0.24 -0.96 15.85
N LYS A 167 0.01 -1.89 16.79
CA LYS A 167 -0.84 -1.65 17.96
C LYS A 167 -0.33 -0.48 18.81
N ALA A 168 0.98 -0.36 18.97
CA ALA A 168 1.60 0.68 19.79
C ALA A 168 1.74 2.02 19.04
N HIS A 169 2.10 1.98 17.76
CA HIS A 169 2.59 3.16 17.04
C HIS A 169 1.72 3.62 15.88
N ALA A 170 0.66 2.90 15.49
CA ALA A 170 -0.09 3.26 14.28
C ALA A 170 -0.79 4.62 14.33
N ASN A 171 -0.94 5.20 15.54
CA ASN A 171 -1.47 6.54 15.76
C ASN A 171 -0.39 7.59 16.02
N ASP A 172 0.89 7.22 16.03
CA ASP A 172 1.99 8.16 16.19
C ASP A 172 2.00 9.16 15.03
N GLU A 173 2.16 10.43 15.39
CA GLU A 173 2.12 11.50 14.42
C GLU A 173 3.21 11.32 13.35
N GLY A 174 2.77 11.32 12.09
CA GLY A 174 3.66 11.24 10.93
C GLY A 174 4.14 9.85 10.55
N LEU A 175 3.85 8.79 11.34
CA LEU A 175 4.19 7.41 10.94
C LEU A 175 3.48 7.01 9.64
N PHE A 176 2.26 7.49 9.47
CA PHE A 176 1.51 7.40 8.23
C PHE A 176 1.42 8.76 7.54
N SER A 177 1.42 8.73 6.21
CA SER A 177 1.36 9.92 5.36
C SER A 177 0.08 10.75 5.61
N LYS A 178 0.05 11.95 5.01
CA LYS A 178 -1.22 12.66 4.80
C LYS A 178 -2.20 11.77 4.03
N PRO A 179 -3.53 11.93 4.23
CA PRO A 179 -4.53 11.10 3.58
C PRO A 179 -4.50 11.28 2.07
N GLY A 180 -4.44 10.16 1.36
CA GLY A 180 -4.72 10.06 -0.07
C GLY A 180 -6.18 9.67 -0.27
N GLU A 181 -6.94 10.50 -0.98
CA GLU A 181 -8.36 10.29 -1.24
C GLU A 181 -8.59 9.82 -2.68
N LEU A 182 -9.25 8.67 -2.82
CA LEU A 182 -9.68 8.12 -4.10
C LEU A 182 -11.20 8.06 -4.17
N LYS A 183 -11.74 8.43 -5.32
CA LYS A 183 -13.16 8.31 -5.62
C LYS A 183 -13.41 7.05 -6.44
N ARG A 184 -14.54 6.41 -6.19
CA ARG A 184 -14.99 5.29 -7.01
C ARG A 184 -15.19 5.77 -8.45
N VAL A 185 -14.54 5.10 -9.40
CA VAL A 185 -14.76 5.32 -10.82
C VAL A 185 -16.11 4.70 -11.16
N GLN A 186 -17.09 5.52 -11.49
CA GLN A 186 -18.34 4.99 -12.04
C GLN A 186 -18.03 4.41 -13.41
N THR A 187 -18.24 3.11 -13.58
CA THR A 187 -18.31 2.53 -14.92
C THR A 187 -19.48 3.20 -15.62
N LYS A 188 -19.22 3.99 -16.68
CA LYS A 188 -20.29 4.33 -17.62
C LYS A 188 -20.84 3.00 -18.11
N ASP A 189 -22.11 2.75 -17.83
CA ASP A 189 -22.80 1.58 -18.33
C ASP A 189 -22.62 1.55 -19.86
N PRO A 190 -21.95 0.53 -20.44
CA PRO A 190 -21.74 0.45 -21.89
C PRO A 190 -23.06 0.46 -22.67
N ASN A 191 -24.17 0.15 -22.00
CA ASN A 191 -25.52 0.09 -22.56
C ASN A 191 -26.34 1.37 -22.33
N ALA A 192 -25.77 2.46 -21.79
CA ALA A 192 -26.50 3.74 -21.59
C ALA A 192 -26.72 4.56 -22.87
N LEU A 193 -26.49 4.00 -24.06
CA LEU A 193 -27.07 4.49 -25.31
C LEU A 193 -28.29 3.64 -25.66
N GLY A 194 -29.37 3.90 -24.93
CA GLY A 194 -30.71 3.42 -25.22
C GLY A 194 -31.69 4.57 -25.07
N LEU A 195 -32.29 4.93 -26.22
CA LEU A 195 -33.28 5.99 -26.53
C LEU A 195 -32.71 7.29 -27.09
#